data_AF-A0A6A8LSE4-F1
#
_entry.id   AF-A0A6A8LSE4-F1
#
_cell.length_a   1.000
_cell.length_b   1.000
_cell.length_c   1.000
_cell.angle_alpha   90.00
_cell.angle_beta   90.00
_cell.angle_gamma   90.00
#
_symmetry.space_group_name_H-M   'P 1'
#
loop_
_entity.id
_entity.type
_entity.pdbx_description
1 polymer ?
#
loop_
_entity_poly.entity_id
_entity_poly.type
_entity_poly.pdbx_seq_one_letter_code
_entity_poly.pdbx_strand_id
1 'polypeptide(L)'
;ELLADNKQVFAYERYLDDSSEKLVVFNNFYGTEVTVDLPAEYQDKECTTLIDNYQNEIQKTAKQITLQPYESLAIKSLVNKPK
;
A
#
# COMPACT_ATOMS: atom_id res chain seq x y z
N GLU A 1 2.56 10.12 6.22
CA GLU A 1 1.25 9.49 5.90
C GLU A 1 1.07 9.53 4.39
N LEU A 2 0.59 8.46 3.78
CA LEU A 2 0.52 8.33 2.32
C LEU A 2 -0.82 8.82 1.74
N LEU A 3 -1.91 8.69 2.51
CA LEU A 3 -3.27 9.06 2.12
C LEU A 3 -3.90 9.96 3.19
N ALA A 4 -3.19 11.03 3.60
CA ALA A 4 -3.56 11.85 4.77
C ALA A 4 -4.98 12.46 4.68
N ASP A 5 -5.48 12.75 3.48
CA ASP A 5 -6.82 13.32 3.28
C ASP A 5 -7.93 12.25 3.24
N ASN A 6 -7.58 10.96 3.21
CA ASN A 6 -8.57 9.89 3.19
C ASN A 6 -9.14 9.64 4.59
N LYS A 7 -10.48 9.76 4.70
CA LYS A 7 -11.18 9.61 5.98
C LYS A 7 -11.36 8.16 6.43
N GLN A 8 -11.16 7.19 5.53
CA GLN A 8 -11.46 5.78 5.77
C GLN A 8 -10.21 4.90 5.82
N VAL A 9 -9.23 5.20 4.97
CA VAL A 9 -7.98 4.44 4.84
C VAL A 9 -6.86 5.16 5.56
N PHE A 10 -6.28 4.50 6.56
CA PHE A 10 -5.03 4.93 7.15
C PHE A 10 -3.87 4.22 6.45
N ALA A 11 -3.08 5.00 5.69
CA ALA A 11 -1.94 4.49 4.95
C ALA A 11 -0.64 5.22 5.29
N TYR A 12 0.45 4.46 5.39
CA TYR A 12 1.77 5.00 5.73
C TYR A 12 2.90 4.19 5.13
N GLU A 13 4.07 4.83 5.05
CA GLU A 13 5.31 4.23 4.58
C GLU A 13 6.26 3.94 5.74
N ARG A 14 7.09 2.91 5.57
CA ARG A 14 8.28 2.67 6.37
C ARG A 14 9.46 2.43 5.43
N TYR A 15 10.60 3.00 5.78
CA TYR A 15 11.85 2.85 5.04
C TYR A 15 13.02 2.77 6.03
N LEU A 16 14.16 2.25 5.54
CA LEU A 16 15.45 2.26 6.24
C LEU A 16 16.39 3.15 5.44
N ASP A 17 17.18 3.99 6.11
CA ASP A 17 18.06 4.97 5.44
C ASP A 17 19.05 4.30 4.46
N ASP A 18 19.51 3.09 4.81
CA ASP A 18 20.47 2.32 4.01
C ASP A 18 19.81 1.32 3.03
N SER A 19 18.51 1.48 2.72
CA SER A 19 17.78 0.58 1.82
C SER A 19 17.02 1.34 0.71
N SER A 20 16.88 0.71 -0.45
CA SER A 20 15.95 1.14 -1.51
C SER A 20 14.57 0.48 -1.38
N GLU A 21 14.39 -0.41 -0.41
CA GLU A 21 13.11 -1.03 -0.11
C GLU A 21 12.24 -0.08 0.71
N LYS A 22 10.98 0.06 0.30
CA LYS A 22 9.94 0.70 1.09
C LYS A 22 8.85 -0.32 1.42
N LEU A 23 8.25 -0.15 2.59
CA LEU A 23 7.09 -0.90 3.02
C LEU A 23 5.91 0.07 3.07
N VAL A 24 4.81 -0.29 2.42
CA VAL A 24 3.58 0.50 2.41
C VAL A 24 2.50 -0.32 3.11
N VAL A 25 1.86 0.29 4.11
CA VAL A 25 0.80 -0.34 4.89
C VAL A 25 -0.49 0.42 4.65
N PHE A 26 -1.56 -0.31 4.36
CA PHE A 26 -2.92 0.19 4.18
C PHE A 26 -3.83 -0.44 5.24
N ASN A 27 -4.70 0.36 5.85
CA ASN A 27 -5.69 -0.12 6.81
C ASN A 27 -7.03 0.54 6.52
N ASN A 28 -8.03 -0.26 6.17
CA ASN A 28 -9.42 0.18 6.13
C ASN A 28 -10.05 -0.05 7.50
N PHE A 29 -10.12 0.97 8.36
CA PHE A 29 -10.65 0.80 9.72
C PHE A 29 -12.19 0.77 9.82
N TYR A 30 -12.87 0.55 8.70
CA TYR A 30 -14.33 0.64 8.60
C TYR A 30 -14.93 -0.64 8.02
N GLY A 31 -16.19 -0.90 8.39
CA GLY A 31 -16.97 -2.05 7.95
C GLY A 31 -17.49 -1.98 6.51
N THR A 32 -16.91 -1.12 5.67
CA THR A 32 -17.33 -0.85 4.29
C THR A 32 -16.15 -0.98 3.35
N GLU A 33 -16.36 -1.49 2.14
CA GLU A 33 -15.32 -1.49 1.10
C GLU A 33 -14.92 -0.05 0.72
N VAL A 34 -13.66 0.13 0.32
CA VAL A 34 -13.18 1.42 -0.18
C VAL A 34 -12.15 1.22 -1.29
N THR A 35 -12.26 2.05 -2.33
CA THR A 35 -11.25 2.15 -3.40
C THR A 35 -10.57 3.51 -3.29
N VAL A 36 -9.24 3.51 -3.33
CA VAL A 36 -8.42 4.72 -3.24
C VAL A 36 -7.37 4.75 -4.32
N ASP A 37 -7.06 5.94 -4.83
CA ASP A 37 -5.93 6.15 -5.75
C ASP A 37 -4.62 5.95 -5.00
N LEU A 38 -3.72 5.16 -5.57
CA LEU A 38 -2.34 5.06 -5.09
C LEU A 38 -1.56 6.29 -5.57
N PRO A 39 -0.64 6.84 -4.76
CA PRO A 39 0.24 7.90 -5.23
C PRO A 39 1.09 7.45 -6.42
N ALA A 40 1.40 8.37 -7.33
CA ALA A 40 2.06 8.07 -8.60
C ALA A 40 3.37 7.28 -8.45
N GLU A 41 4.11 7.47 -7.35
CA GLU A 41 5.34 6.73 -7.07
C GLU A 41 5.12 5.21 -6.85
N TYR A 42 3.91 4.82 -6.47
CA TYR A 42 3.51 3.44 -6.19
C TYR A 42 2.61 2.82 -7.25
N GLN A 43 2.24 3.53 -8.31
CA GLN A 43 1.42 2.96 -9.39
C GLN A 43 2.26 2.08 -10.32
N ASP A 44 1.70 0.94 -10.73
CA ASP A 44 2.30 0.01 -11.69
C ASP A 44 3.70 -0.48 -11.29
N LYS A 45 3.95 -0.67 -9.99
CA LYS A 45 5.23 -1.13 -9.43
C LYS A 45 5.17 -2.59 -9.05
N GLU A 46 6.26 -3.29 -9.32
CA GLU A 46 6.47 -4.62 -8.75
C GLU A 46 6.53 -4.51 -7.22
N CYS A 47 5.86 -5.43 -6.55
CA CYS A 47 5.78 -5.49 -5.11
C CYS A 47 5.67 -6.94 -4.62
N THR A 48 5.68 -7.09 -3.30
CA THR A 48 5.42 -8.37 -2.64
C THR A 48 4.47 -8.12 -1.48
N THR A 49 3.33 -8.82 -1.46
CA THR A 49 2.51 -8.88 -0.24
C THR A 49 3.35 -9.50 0.88
N LEU A 50 3.48 -8.78 1.99
CA LEU A 50 4.15 -9.28 3.19
C LEU A 50 3.15 -9.90 4.16
N ILE A 51 2.01 -9.24 4.33
CA ILE A 51 0.90 -9.71 5.15
C ILE A 51 -0.39 -9.09 4.63
N ASP A 52 -1.45 -9.90 4.64
CA ASP A 52 -2.81 -9.51 4.37
C ASP A 52 -3.76 -10.39 5.19
N ASN A 53 -4.74 -9.78 5.86
CA ASN A 53 -5.76 -10.51 6.60
C ASN A 53 -6.90 -11.05 5.71
N TYR A 54 -6.90 -10.75 4.41
CA TYR A 54 -7.80 -11.31 3.40
C TYR A 54 -7.13 -12.28 2.41
N GLN A 55 -5.84 -12.58 2.60
CA GLN A 55 -5.06 -13.55 1.81
C GLN A 55 -4.91 -13.20 0.32
N ASN A 56 -4.92 -11.93 -0.04
CA ASN A 56 -4.61 -11.45 -1.39
C ASN A 56 -3.10 -11.50 -1.66
N GLU A 57 -2.71 -12.08 -2.79
CA GLU A 57 -1.33 -12.04 -3.27
C GLU A 57 -1.18 -10.98 -4.37
N ILE A 58 -0.47 -9.90 -4.05
CA ILE A 58 -0.21 -8.77 -4.95
C ILE A 58 1.27 -8.75 -5.31
N GLN A 59 1.55 -9.02 -6.59
CA GLN A 59 2.90 -8.96 -7.15
C GLN A 59 3.18 -7.64 -7.89
N LYS A 60 2.11 -6.92 -8.25
CA LYS A 60 2.21 -5.61 -8.90
C LYS A 60 1.06 -4.73 -8.45
N THR A 61 1.36 -3.50 -8.06
CA THR A 61 0.35 -2.49 -7.72
C THR A 61 -0.35 -1.97 -8.97
N ALA A 62 -1.61 -1.59 -8.83
CA ALA A 62 -2.38 -0.91 -9.88
C ALA A 62 -2.39 0.61 -9.64
N LYS A 63 -3.23 1.35 -10.39
CA LYS A 63 -3.47 2.78 -10.13
C LYS A 63 -4.28 3.04 -8.86
N GLN A 64 -5.14 2.08 -8.53
CA GLN A 64 -6.03 2.11 -7.39
C GLN A 64 -5.86 0.83 -6.59
N ILE A 65 -6.18 0.90 -5.31
CA ILE A 65 -6.32 -0.28 -4.46
C ILE A 65 -7.71 -0.29 -3.84
N THR A 66 -8.32 -1.47 -3.84
CA THR A 66 -9.61 -1.71 -3.16
C THR A 66 -9.32 -2.53 -1.92
N LEU A 67 -9.84 -2.06 -0.78
CA LEU A 67 -9.72 -2.71 0.51
C LEU A 67 -11.10 -3.15 0.98
N GLN A 68 -11.21 -4.43 1.33
CA GLN A 68 -12.37 -5.02 1.97
C GLN A 68 -12.61 -4.41 3.35
N PRO A 69 -13.82 -4.54 3.92
CA PRO A 69 -14.10 -4.14 5.30
C PRO A 69 -13.03 -4.64 6.28
N TYR A 70 -12.41 -3.76 7.05
CA TYR A 70 -11.34 -4.14 8.00
C TYR A 70 -10.09 -4.77 7.38
N GLU A 71 -9.86 -4.64 6.08
CA GLU A 71 -8.63 -5.14 5.45
C GLU A 71 -7.41 -4.33 5.90
N SER A 72 -6.36 -5.05 6.28
CA SER A 72 -5.03 -4.54 6.60
C SER A 72 -4.02 -5.28 5.74
N LEU A 73 -3.38 -4.52 4.85
CA LEU A 73 -2.47 -5.02 3.85
C LEU A 73 -1.13 -4.30 3.99
N ALA A 74 -0.05 -5.07 4.02
CA ALA A 74 1.29 -4.52 3.89
C ALA A 74 2.00 -5.11 2.68
N ILE A 75 2.53 -4.23 1.84
CA ILE A 75 3.33 -4.60 0.67
C ILE A 75 4.75 -4.04 0.80
N LYS A 76 5.72 -4.79 0.28
CA LYS A 76 7.08 -4.30 0.03
C LYS A 76 7.18 -3.86 -1.42
N SER A 77 7.67 -2.65 -1.67
CA SER A 77 7.96 -2.16 -3.01
C SER A 77 9.41 -1.72 -3.12
N LEU A 78 10.03 -1.98 -4.28
CA LEU A 78 11.33 -1.44 -4.62
C LEU A 78 11.13 -0.07 -5.26
N VAL A 79 11.62 0.98 -4.61
CA VAL A 79 11.69 2.29 -5.26
C VAL A 79 12.98 2.31 -6.07
N ASN A 80 12.86 2.46 -7.39
CA ASN A 80 14.01 2.74 -8.22
C ASN A 80 14.63 4.05 -7.72
N LYS A 81 15.79 3.99 -7.05
CA LYS A 81 16.58 5.19 -6.78
C LYS A 81 16.84 5.86 -8.14
N PRO A 82 16.50 7.15 -8.33
CA PRO A 82 16.94 7.84 -9.53
C PRO A 82 18.47 7.73 -9.59
N LYS A 83 18.98 7.30 -10.74
CA LYS A 83 20.43 7.32 -11.04
C LYS A 83 20.95 8.74 -11.01
#